data_AF-A0A2T4LJQ0-F1
#
_entry.id   AF-A0A2T4LJQ0-F1
#
_cell.length_a   1.000
_cell.length_b   1.000
_cell.length_c   1.000
_cell.angle_alpha   90.00
_cell.angle_beta   90.00
_cell.angle_gamma   90.00
#
_symmetry.space_group_name_H-M   'P 1'
#
loop_
_entity.id
_entity.type
_entity.pdbx_description
1 polymer ?
#
loop_
_entity_poly.entity_id
_entity_poly.type
_entity_poly.pdbx_seq_one_letter_code
_entity_poly.pdbx_strand_id
1 'polypeptide(L)'
;PQYLAELTNNVPTTRNVQYYTEIVFKHATKRKLIQAADSIANDGYNDELELDTILNDAERRILELSSSRESDGFKDIRDVLGDVYENAELLDQNSGQTPGIPTGYRDLDQMTAGFNRNDLIILAARPSV
;
A
#
# COMPACT_ATOMS: atom_id res chain seq x y z
N PRO A 1 -19.85 24.24 -12.77
CA PRO A 1 -18.87 25.00 -11.97
C PRO A 1 -19.10 24.91 -10.46
N GLN A 2 -20.35 25.10 -10.00
CA GLN A 2 -20.70 25.12 -8.57
C GLN A 2 -20.43 23.79 -7.83
N TYR A 3 -20.78 22.65 -8.43
CA TYR A 3 -20.57 21.33 -7.84
C TYR A 3 -19.08 20.98 -7.60
N LEU A 4 -18.18 21.41 -8.49
CA LEU A 4 -16.73 21.21 -8.31
C LEU A 4 -16.18 22.08 -7.17
N ALA A 5 -16.67 23.31 -7.01
CA ALA A 5 -16.28 24.17 -5.91
C ALA A 5 -16.77 23.63 -4.55
N GLU A 6 -17.97 23.03 -4.52
CA GLU A 6 -18.50 22.35 -3.34
C GLU A 6 -17.66 21.12 -2.94
N LEU A 7 -17.19 20.32 -3.91
CA LEU A 7 -16.31 19.18 -3.64
C LEU A 7 -14.99 19.61 -3.00
N THR A 8 -14.38 20.69 -3.50
CA THR A 8 -13.14 21.24 -2.93
C THR A 8 -13.34 21.71 -1.48
N ASN A 9 -14.49 22.27 -1.16
CA ASN A 9 -14.82 22.73 0.20
C ASN A 9 -15.17 21.58 1.16
N ASN A 10 -15.56 20.41 0.65
CA ASN A 10 -15.94 19.24 1.45
C ASN A 10 -14.76 18.33 1.82
N VAL A 11 -13.56 18.54 1.25
CA VAL A 11 -12.35 17.76 1.60
C VAL A 11 -11.46 18.62 2.51
N PRO A 12 -11.54 18.46 3.84
CA PRO A 12 -10.78 19.29 4.78
C PRO A 12 -9.26 19.06 4.70
N THR A 13 -8.80 17.89 4.25
CA THR A 13 -7.38 17.59 4.05
C THR A 13 -7.17 16.46 3.04
N THR A 14 -6.20 16.61 2.13
CA THR A 14 -5.79 15.56 1.18
C THR A 14 -5.00 14.43 1.83
N ARG A 15 -4.52 14.62 3.07
CA ARG A 15 -3.76 13.62 3.84
C ARG A 15 -4.58 12.35 4.13
N ASN A 16 -5.91 12.47 4.15
CA ASN A 16 -6.83 11.38 4.44
C ASN A 16 -7.45 10.75 3.19
N VAL A 17 -6.96 11.07 1.98
CA VAL A 17 -7.51 10.52 0.72
C VAL A 17 -7.54 9.00 0.75
N GLN A 18 -6.48 8.35 1.23
CA GLN A 18 -6.41 6.90 1.34
C GLN A 18 -7.54 6.31 2.21
N TYR A 19 -7.88 6.98 3.32
CA TYR A 19 -8.98 6.58 4.19
C TYR A 19 -10.35 6.68 3.50
N TYR A 20 -10.62 7.78 2.78
CA TYR A 20 -11.87 7.93 2.03
C TYR A 20 -11.97 6.95 0.86
N THR A 21 -10.86 6.72 0.14
CA THR A 21 -10.77 5.71 -0.93
C THR A 21 -11.09 4.32 -0.39
N GLU A 22 -10.57 3.98 0.80
CA GLU A 22 -10.87 2.69 1.45
C GLU A 22 -12.35 2.55 1.80
N ILE A 23 -13.01 3.62 2.29
CA ILE A 23 -14.46 3.62 2.54
C ILE A 23 -15.23 3.35 1.25
N VAL A 24 -14.93 4.10 0.19
CA VAL A 24 -15.60 3.95 -1.11
C VAL A 24 -15.39 2.54 -1.66
N PHE A 25 -14.17 2.03 -1.59
CA PHE A 25 -13.82 0.67 -1.99
C PHE A 25 -14.63 -0.38 -1.22
N LYS A 26 -14.65 -0.29 0.12
CA LYS A 26 -15.44 -1.20 0.99
C LYS A 26 -16.91 -1.22 0.60
N HIS A 27 -17.52 -0.05 0.39
CA HIS A 27 -18.92 0.02 -0.01
C HIS A 27 -19.16 -0.49 -1.44
N ALA A 28 -18.25 -0.24 -2.38
CA ALA A 28 -18.32 -0.77 -3.73
C ALA A 28 -18.25 -2.30 -3.74
N THR A 29 -17.32 -2.90 -2.99
CA THR A 29 -17.18 -4.36 -2.88
C THR A 29 -18.42 -5.00 -2.25
N LYS A 30 -19.01 -4.37 -1.22
CA LYS A 30 -20.30 -4.83 -0.66
C LYS A 30 -21.42 -4.87 -1.69
N ARG A 31 -21.54 -3.83 -2.53
CA ARG A 31 -22.55 -3.80 -3.61
C ARG A 31 -22.33 -4.90 -4.64
N LYS A 32 -21.08 -5.12 -5.05
CA LYS A 32 -20.73 -6.20 -5.99
C LYS A 32 -21.04 -7.58 -5.40
N LEU A 33 -20.79 -7.79 -4.11
CA LEU A 33 -21.14 -9.03 -3.41
C LEU A 33 -22.64 -9.28 -3.40
N ILE A 34 -23.45 -8.26 -3.07
CA ILE A 34 -24.91 -8.36 -3.10
C ILE A 34 -25.38 -8.74 -4.51
N GLN A 35 -24.87 -8.05 -5.53
CA GLN A 35 -25.22 -8.33 -6.92
C GLN A 35 -24.85 -9.76 -7.36
N ALA A 36 -23.69 -10.27 -6.91
CA ALA A 36 -23.29 -11.65 -7.17
C ALA A 36 -24.23 -12.65 -6.49
N ALA A 37 -24.59 -12.40 -5.23
CA ALA A 37 -25.53 -13.24 -4.48
C ALA A 37 -26.92 -13.26 -5.12
N ASP A 38 -27.42 -12.09 -5.55
CA ASP A 38 -28.72 -11.98 -6.23
C ASP A 38 -28.71 -12.76 -7.56
N SER A 39 -27.62 -12.69 -8.33
CA SER A 39 -27.49 -13.48 -9.56
C SER A 39 -27.49 -14.97 -9.28
N ILE A 40 -26.70 -15.44 -8.30
CA ILE A 40 -26.63 -16.85 -7.92
C ILE A 40 -28.01 -17.34 -7.43
N ALA A 41 -28.73 -16.52 -6.67
CA ALA A 41 -30.07 -16.84 -6.21
C ALA A 41 -31.06 -16.98 -7.39
N ASN A 42 -31.01 -16.05 -8.35
CA ASN A 42 -31.84 -16.11 -9.56
C ASN A 42 -31.54 -17.36 -10.40
N ASP A 43 -30.26 -17.69 -10.58
CA ASP A 43 -29.84 -18.88 -11.31
C ASP A 43 -30.34 -20.16 -10.61
N GLY A 44 -30.38 -20.18 -9.27
CA GLY A 44 -30.91 -21.29 -8.48
C GLY A 44 -32.43 -21.50 -8.57
N TYR A 45 -33.19 -20.49 -9.00
CA TYR A 45 -34.63 -20.62 -9.30
C TYR A 45 -34.90 -21.01 -10.77
N ASN A 46 -33.87 -21.09 -11.61
CA ASN A 46 -34.02 -21.41 -13.02
C ASN A 46 -33.89 -22.92 -13.25
N ASP A 47 -35.03 -23.58 -13.45
CA ASP A 47 -35.11 -25.02 -13.69
C ASP A 47 -34.51 -25.48 -15.04
N GLU A 48 -34.17 -24.56 -15.96
CA GLU A 48 -33.53 -24.88 -17.24
C GLU A 48 -32.00 -25.00 -17.15
N LEU A 49 -31.39 -24.55 -16.05
CA LEU A 49 -29.95 -24.57 -15.86
C LEU A 49 -29.49 -25.85 -15.15
N GLU A 50 -28.44 -26.47 -15.70
CA GLU A 50 -27.76 -27.60 -15.05
C GLU A 50 -27.06 -27.16 -13.76
N LEU A 51 -27.21 -27.96 -12.70
CA LEU A 51 -26.67 -27.66 -11.36
C LEU A 51 -25.15 -27.39 -11.39
N ASP A 52 -24.40 -28.20 -12.13
CA ASP A 52 -22.94 -28.04 -12.26
C ASP A 52 -22.55 -26.70 -12.90
N THR A 53 -23.40 -26.17 -13.80
CA THR A 53 -23.16 -24.87 -14.42
C THR A 53 -23.36 -23.76 -13.40
N ILE A 54 -24.44 -23.82 -12.61
CA ILE A 54 -24.74 -22.83 -11.56
C ILE A 54 -23.61 -22.79 -10.53
N LEU A 55 -23.11 -23.96 -10.09
CA LEU A 55 -22.02 -24.05 -9.12
C LEU A 55 -20.71 -23.45 -9.65
N ASN A 56 -20.32 -23.78 -10.88
CA ASN A 56 -19.11 -23.24 -11.50
C ASN A 56 -19.19 -21.72 -11.69
N ASP A 57 -20.35 -21.20 -12.13
CA ASP A 57 -20.52 -19.77 -12.37
C ASP A 57 -20.56 -18.98 -11.05
N ALA A 58 -21.15 -19.55 -9.99
CA ALA A 58 -21.10 -19.01 -8.64
C ALA A 58 -19.67 -18.93 -8.10
N GLU A 59 -18.87 -19.99 -8.26
CA GLU A 59 -17.48 -20.01 -7.83
C GLU A 59 -16.65 -18.94 -8.56
N ARG A 60 -16.80 -18.82 -9.89
CA ARG A 60 -16.12 -17.78 -10.68
C ARG A 60 -16.42 -16.38 -10.16
N ARG A 61 -17.70 -16.07 -9.91
CA ARG A 61 -18.15 -14.76 -9.43
C ARG A 61 -17.58 -14.41 -8.06
N ILE A 62 -17.51 -15.38 -7.14
CA ILE A 62 -16.92 -15.16 -5.81
C ILE A 62 -15.41 -14.97 -5.92
N LEU A 63 -14.73 -15.73 -6.76
CA LEU A 63 -13.28 -15.59 -6.99
C LEU A 63 -12.93 -14.20 -7.55
N GLU A 64 -13.67 -13.70 -8.53
CA GLU A 64 -13.49 -12.35 -9.11
C GLU A 64 -13.60 -11.23 -8.07
N LEU A 65 -14.43 -11.39 -7.04
CA LEU A 65 -14.53 -10.41 -5.94
C LEU A 65 -13.31 -10.45 -5.02
N SER A 66 -12.67 -11.62 -4.87
CA SER A 66 -11.51 -11.82 -4.00
C SER A 66 -10.20 -11.32 -4.62
N SER A 67 -10.04 -11.46 -5.94
CA SER A 67 -8.83 -11.11 -6.68
C SER A 67 -8.67 -9.60 -6.92
N SER A 68 -9.70 -8.81 -6.68
CA SER A 68 -9.68 -7.35 -6.85
C SER A 68 -8.94 -6.60 -5.72
N ARG A 69 -8.35 -7.30 -4.73
CA ARG A 69 -7.38 -6.71 -3.81
C ARG A 69 -6.04 -6.61 -4.52
N GLU A 70 -5.66 -5.39 -4.89
CA GLU A 70 -4.34 -5.04 -5.39
C GLU A 70 -3.24 -5.77 -4.61
N SER A 71 -2.52 -6.64 -5.31
CA SER A 71 -1.31 -7.29 -4.82
C SER A 71 -0.17 -6.29 -4.86
N ASP A 72 -0.05 -5.45 -3.84
CA ASP A 72 1.06 -4.51 -3.67
C ASP A 72 2.39 -5.22 -3.27
N GLY A 73 2.56 -6.48 -3.67
CA GLY A 73 3.42 -7.43 -2.98
C GLY A 73 4.76 -7.74 -3.64
N PHE A 74 4.91 -7.52 -4.95
CA PHE A 74 6.11 -8.01 -5.66
C PHE A 74 6.66 -6.96 -6.61
N LYS A 75 7.83 -6.42 -6.25
CA LYS A 75 8.72 -5.70 -7.16
C LYS A 75 9.68 -6.69 -7.81
N ASP A 76 10.01 -6.51 -9.09
CA ASP A 76 11.00 -7.34 -9.77
C ASP A 76 12.39 -7.10 -9.14
N ILE A 77 13.15 -8.17 -8.93
CA ILE A 77 14.49 -8.07 -8.34
C ILE A 77 15.44 -7.22 -9.19
N ARG A 78 15.22 -7.15 -10.51
CA ARG A 78 16.00 -6.33 -11.44
C ARG A 78 15.84 -4.85 -11.14
N ASP A 79 14.64 -4.41 -10.79
CA ASP A 79 14.36 -3.03 -10.43
C ASP A 79 15.07 -2.66 -9.12
N VAL A 80 15.07 -3.58 -8.14
CA VAL A 80 15.74 -3.39 -6.85
C VAL A 80 17.28 -3.38 -6.99
N LEU A 81 17.83 -4.24 -7.85
CA LEU A 81 19.28 -4.32 -8.08
C LEU A 81 19.84 -3.04 -8.70
N GLY A 82 19.07 -2.38 -9.57
CA GLY A 82 19.44 -1.07 -10.14
C GLY A 82 19.61 -0.01 -9.05
N ASP A 83 18.59 0.14 -8.19
CA ASP A 83 18.60 1.09 -7.08
C ASP A 83 19.76 0.83 -6.10
N VAL A 84 20.06 -0.45 -5.82
CA VAL A 84 21.16 -0.82 -4.91
C VAL A 84 22.54 -0.48 -5.51
N TYR A 85 22.73 -0.72 -6.81
CA TYR A 85 23.99 -0.44 -7.48
C TYR A 85 24.27 1.07 -7.53
N GLU A 86 23.26 1.88 -7.86
CA GLU A 86 23.38 3.34 -7.88
C GLU A 86 23.69 3.91 -6.48
N ASN A 87 23.05 3.36 -5.44
CA ASN A 87 23.37 3.73 -4.05
C ASN A 87 24.80 3.33 -3.65
N ALA A 88 25.28 2.16 -4.08
CA ALA A 88 26.65 1.72 -3.79
C ALA A 88 27.69 2.60 -4.47
N GLU A 89 27.44 3.01 -5.71
CA GLU A 89 28.32 3.90 -6.47
C GLU A 89 28.39 5.31 -5.87
N LEU A 90 27.26 5.84 -5.37
CA LEU A 90 27.23 7.10 -4.61
C LEU A 90 28.02 7.04 -3.29
N LEU A 91 28.04 5.89 -2.62
CA LEU A 91 28.80 5.70 -1.38
C LEU A 91 30.31 5.60 -1.65
N ASP A 92 30.71 4.94 -2.74
CA ASP A 92 32.11 4.79 -3.14
C ASP A 92 32.74 6.13 -3.58
N GLN A 93 31.98 6.96 -4.31
CA GLN A 93 32.41 8.29 -4.73
C GLN A 93 32.61 9.28 -3.56
N ASN A 94 32.00 9.03 -2.40
CA ASN A 94 32.11 9.86 -1.19
C ASN A 94 33.16 9.34 -0.18
N SER A 95 34.10 8.52 -0.66
CA SER A 95 35.20 7.90 0.10
C SER A 95 36.06 8.93 0.86
N GLY A 96 35.63 9.24 2.09
CA GLY A 96 36.31 10.17 2.99
C GLY A 96 35.40 10.85 4.02
N GLN A 97 34.09 10.86 3.80
CA GLN A 97 33.11 11.32 4.78
C GLN A 97 32.30 10.13 5.30
N THR A 98 32.03 10.10 6.59
CA THR A 98 31.13 9.11 7.20
C THR A 98 29.79 9.18 6.47
N PRO A 99 29.26 8.09 5.90
CA PRO A 99 28.04 8.12 5.11
C PRO A 99 26.84 8.44 6.01
N GLY A 100 26.47 9.72 6.08
CA GLY A 100 25.40 10.21 6.94
C GLY A 100 25.68 11.61 7.46
N ILE A 101 24.72 12.19 8.17
CA ILE A 101 24.91 13.47 8.86
C ILE A 101 25.73 13.20 10.12
N PRO A 102 26.90 13.85 10.32
CA PRO A 102 27.74 13.62 11.49
C PRO A 102 27.07 14.17 12.75
N THR A 103 27.17 13.44 13.85
CA THR A 103 26.67 13.85 15.17
C THR A 103 27.62 14.79 15.89
N GLY A 104 28.90 14.82 15.48
CA GLY A 104 29.96 15.58 16.13
C GLY A 104 30.62 14.84 17.29
N TYR A 105 30.09 13.68 17.68
CA TYR A 105 30.71 12.75 18.63
C TYR A 105 31.46 11.68 17.84
N ARG A 106 32.79 11.79 17.78
CA ARG A 106 33.64 10.91 16.95
C ARG A 106 33.40 9.42 17.18
N ASP A 107 33.26 9.01 18.44
CA ASP A 107 33.07 7.60 18.77
C ASP A 107 31.67 7.11 18.37
N LEU A 108 30.64 7.97 18.44
CA LEU A 108 29.29 7.65 17.98
C LEU A 108 29.24 7.58 16.44
N ASP A 109 29.85 8.56 15.76
CA ASP A 109 29.93 8.61 14.30
C ASP A 109 30.69 7.41 13.73
N GLN A 110 31.72 6.92 14.44
CA GLN A 110 32.42 5.70 14.04
C GLN A 110 31.54 4.45 14.18
N MET A 111 30.62 4.42 15.14
CA MET A 111 29.73 3.28 15.37
C MET A 111 28.50 3.29 14.45
N THR A 112 27.94 4.45 14.15
CA THR A 112 26.71 4.58 13.36
C THR A 112 26.96 4.90 11.89
N ALA A 113 28.21 5.21 11.54
CA ALA A 113 28.58 5.82 10.27
C ALA A 113 27.92 7.21 10.03
N GLY A 114 27.42 7.86 11.09
CA GLY A 114 26.59 9.06 11.01
C GLY A 114 25.09 8.71 10.99
N PHE A 115 24.24 9.70 10.75
CA PHE A 115 22.79 9.52 10.69
C PHE A 115 22.29 9.53 9.25
N ASN A 116 21.71 8.41 8.78
CA ASN A 116 21.14 8.32 7.44
C ASN A 116 19.73 8.91 7.39
N ARG A 117 19.32 9.45 6.24
CA ARG A 117 18.01 10.11 6.06
C ARG A 117 16.81 9.17 6.23
N ASN A 118 17.01 7.86 6.09
CA ASN A 118 15.93 6.87 6.18
C ASN A 118 15.83 6.20 7.56
N ASP A 119 16.71 6.55 8.50
CA ASP A 119 16.73 5.93 9.82
C ASP A 119 15.82 6.69 10.81
N LEU A 120 15.02 5.95 11.59
CA LEU A 120 14.33 6.50 12.76
C LEU A 120 15.24 6.36 13.98
N ILE A 121 15.79 7.48 14.46
CA ILE A 121 16.70 7.50 15.60
C ILE A 121 15.93 7.85 16.87
N ILE A 122 15.93 6.95 17.85
CA ILE A 122 15.24 7.13 19.13
C ILE A 122 16.28 7.23 20.26
N LEU A 123 16.34 8.39 20.92
CA LEU A 123 17.14 8.58 22.13
C LEU A 123 16.25 8.44 23.37
N ALA A 124 16.41 7.34 24.09
CA ALA A 124 15.67 7.08 25.33
C ALA A 124 16.60 7.23 26.54
N ALA A 125 16.25 8.12 27.46
CA ALA A 125 17.01 8.44 28.65
C ALA A 125 16.09 8.58 29.86
N ARG A 126 16.57 8.32 31.08
CA ARG A 126 15.79 8.53 32.30
C ARG A 126 15.68 10.04 32.60
N PRO A 127 14.67 10.49 33.35
CA PRO A 127 14.68 11.85 33.88
C PRO A 127 15.97 12.07 34.70
N SER A 128 16.65 13.20 34.47
CA SER A 128 17.94 13.60 35.10
C SER A 128 19.23 13.03 34.51
N VAL A 129 19.21 12.53 33.27
CA VAL A 129 20.39 12.47 32.38
C VAL A 129 20.28 13.51 31.27
#